data_AF-A0A4Y2W8F2-F1
#
_entry.id   AF-A0A4Y2W8F2-F1
#
_cell.length_a   1.000
_cell.length_b   1.000
_cell.length_c   1.000
_cell.angle_alpha   90.00
_cell.angle_beta   90.00
_cell.angle_gamma   90.00
#
_symmetry.space_group_name_H-M   'P 1'
#
loop_
_entity.id
_entity.type
_entity.pdbx_description
1 polymer ?
#
loop_
_entity_poly.entity_id
_entity_poly.type
_entity_poly.pdbx_seq_one_letter_code
_entity_poly.pdbx_strand_id
1 'polypeptide(L)'
;MDPDVSCDTLEDQIRKLISESGYKQRIRNLVYQYIVKDPNLRDEIQQKKEPLEYIQKAQINWEHRITKSLNNMSNELGLVFSRKRPVSEQIEFEAKWSELGSEDMDLSRFRPVYSPKDFLEVLINVKSPNIGTLMNPDPG
;
A
#
# COMPACT_ATOMS: atom_id res chain seq x y z
N MET A 1 51.29 -34.54 14.42
CA MET A 1 50.40 -33.70 15.26
C MET A 1 50.90 -32.29 15.06
N ASP A 2 50.47 -31.67 13.96
CA ASP A 2 51.01 -30.38 13.54
C ASP A 2 50.46 -29.25 14.42
N PRO A 3 51.34 -28.40 14.99
CA PRO A 3 50.96 -27.26 15.79
C PRO A 3 50.68 -26.06 14.88
N ASP A 4 49.80 -25.17 15.36
CA ASP A 4 49.48 -23.87 14.75
C ASP A 4 48.44 -23.86 13.62
N VAL A 5 47.31 -24.55 13.83
CA VAL A 5 46.07 -24.20 13.12
C VAL A 5 45.63 -22.84 13.67
N SER A 6 46.04 -21.77 13.00
CA SER A 6 45.53 -20.42 13.28
C SER A 6 44.00 -20.43 13.22
N CYS A 7 43.36 -19.67 14.12
CA CYS A 7 41.90 -19.59 14.23
C CYS A 7 41.25 -19.24 12.87
N ASP A 8 41.93 -18.41 12.09
CA ASP A 8 41.51 -18.00 10.75
C ASP A 8 41.48 -19.18 9.77
N THR A 9 42.46 -20.09 9.86
CA THR A 9 42.52 -21.30 9.02
C THR A 9 41.40 -22.27 9.35
N LEU A 10 41.01 -22.32 10.62
CA LEU A 10 39.88 -23.11 11.11
C LEU A 10 38.55 -22.51 10.64
N GLU A 11 38.42 -21.18 10.70
CA GLU A 11 37.24 -20.46 10.20
C GLU A 11 37.01 -20.71 8.70
N ASP A 12 38.07 -20.61 7.90
CA ASP A 12 38.02 -20.85 6.46
C ASP A 12 37.65 -22.30 6.13
N GLN A 13 38.20 -23.26 6.87
CA GLN A 13 37.84 -24.67 6.72
C GLN A 13 36.38 -24.94 7.06
N ILE A 14 35.85 -24.32 8.12
CA ILE A 14 34.44 -24.44 8.50
C ILE A 14 33.54 -23.79 7.43
N ARG A 15 33.88 -22.60 6.94
CA ARG A 15 33.14 -21.92 5.86
C ARG A 15 33.09 -22.75 4.58
N LYS A 16 34.21 -23.38 4.22
CA LYS A 16 34.32 -24.28 3.07
C LYS A 16 33.47 -25.54 3.26
N LEU A 17 33.58 -26.21 4.40
CA LEU A 17 32.77 -27.39 4.74
C LEU A 17 31.27 -27.10 4.74
N ILE A 18 30.83 -25.97 5.31
CA ILE A 18 29.41 -25.56 5.32
C ILE A 18 28.90 -25.30 3.90
N SER A 19 29.76 -24.81 3.01
CA SER A 19 29.41 -24.53 1.62
C SER A 19 29.34 -25.80 0.78
N GLU A 20 30.26 -26.74 0.97
CA GLU A 20 30.33 -28.01 0.22
C GLU A 20 29.28 -29.04 0.68
N SER A 21 28.93 -29.03 1.96
CA SER A 21 27.96 -29.96 2.57
C SER A 21 26.48 -29.60 2.33
N GLY A 22 26.20 -28.44 1.75
CA GLY A 22 24.84 -27.93 1.55
C GLY A 22 24.15 -27.42 2.82
N TYR A 23 24.82 -27.42 3.97
CA TYR A 23 24.27 -26.92 5.24
C TYR A 23 24.00 -25.41 5.23
N LYS A 24 24.64 -24.65 4.34
CA LYS A 24 24.42 -23.20 4.17
C LYS A 24 22.93 -22.84 4.10
N GLN A 25 22.16 -23.53 3.26
CA GLN A 25 20.74 -23.25 3.11
C GLN A 25 19.93 -23.68 4.34
N ARG A 26 20.31 -24.78 4.97
CA ARG A 26 19.63 -25.31 6.16
C ARG A 26 19.83 -24.38 7.37
N ILE A 27 21.04 -23.86 7.55
CA ILE A 27 21.36 -22.86 8.59
C ILE A 27 20.59 -21.56 8.30
N ARG A 28 20.57 -21.10 7.06
CA ARG A 28 19.80 -19.90 6.68
C ARG A 28 18.31 -20.05 7.00
N ASN A 29 17.72 -21.22 6.69
CA ASN A 29 16.33 -21.51 7.00
C ASN A 29 16.07 -21.59 8.52
N LEU A 30 17.00 -22.15 9.29
CA LEU A 30 16.93 -22.21 10.75
C LEU A 30 16.99 -20.81 11.38
N VAL A 31 17.93 -19.97 10.93
CA VAL A 31 18.07 -18.58 11.37
C VAL A 31 16.80 -17.79 11.04
N TYR A 32 16.26 -17.95 9.82
CA TYR A 32 14.99 -17.33 9.43
C TYR A 32 13.83 -17.79 10.33
N GLN A 33 13.70 -19.08 10.62
CA GLN A 33 12.67 -19.57 11.54
C GLN A 33 12.82 -19.02 12.95
N TYR A 34 14.06 -18.85 13.43
CA TYR A 34 14.34 -18.30 14.75
C TYR A 34 13.95 -16.83 14.82
N ILE A 35 14.33 -16.05 13.81
CA ILE A 35 13.95 -14.64 13.63
C ILE A 35 12.43 -14.46 13.57
N VAL A 36 11.72 -15.31 12.80
CA VAL A 36 10.26 -15.20 12.65
C VAL A 36 9.52 -15.53 13.96
N LYS A 37 10.08 -16.43 14.77
CA LYS A 37 9.49 -16.86 16.05
C LYS A 37 9.77 -15.90 17.19
N ASP A 38 10.84 -15.12 17.13
CA ASP A 38 11.19 -14.12 18.14
C ASP A 38 10.64 -12.73 17.73
N PRO A 39 9.64 -12.19 18.45
CA PRO A 39 9.05 -10.88 18.15
C PRO A 39 10.08 -9.73 18.19
N ASN A 40 11.09 -9.80 19.06
CA ASN A 40 12.08 -8.73 19.21
C ASN A 40 13.05 -8.68 18.03
N LEU A 41 13.52 -9.86 17.57
CA LEU A 41 14.37 -9.97 16.37
C LEU A 41 13.59 -9.65 15.09
N ARG A 42 12.29 -9.97 15.06
CA ARG A 42 11.40 -9.59 13.96
C ARG A 42 11.21 -8.07 13.87
N ASP A 43 11.22 -7.38 15.01
CA ASP A 43 11.12 -5.93 15.07
C ASP A 43 12.41 -5.22 14.66
N GLU A 44 13.60 -5.77 14.96
CA GLU A 44 14.87 -5.29 14.42
C GLU A 44 15.02 -5.52 12.90
N ILE A 45 14.43 -6.62 12.41
CA ILE A 45 14.32 -6.94 10.98
C ILE A 45 12.98 -6.43 10.44
N GLN A 46 12.34 -5.45 11.11
CA GLN A 46 11.30 -4.66 10.45
C GLN A 46 11.95 -4.05 9.23
N GLN A 47 11.73 -4.73 8.12
CA GLN A 47 11.99 -4.29 6.77
C GLN A 47 11.64 -2.82 6.77
N LYS A 48 12.66 -1.95 6.60
CA LYS A 48 12.52 -0.50 6.58
C LYS A 48 11.16 -0.20 5.96
N LYS A 49 10.16 0.16 6.76
CA LYS A 49 8.78 0.26 6.28
C LYS A 49 8.87 1.15 5.06
N GLU A 50 8.52 0.61 3.90
CA GLU A 50 8.68 1.34 2.65
C GLU A 50 8.03 2.72 2.84
N PRO A 51 8.73 3.83 2.56
CA PRO A 51 8.14 5.14 2.71
C PRO A 51 6.98 5.26 1.71
N LEU A 52 5.75 5.06 2.18
CA LEU A 52 4.51 5.06 1.38
C LEU A 52 4.07 6.48 0.96
N GLU A 53 4.92 7.49 1.12
CA GLU A 53 4.63 8.89 0.82
C GLU A 53 4.22 9.09 -0.65
N TYR A 54 4.81 8.32 -1.58
CA TYR A 54 4.46 8.37 -3.00
C TYR A 54 3.04 7.85 -3.26
N ILE A 55 2.58 6.84 -2.51
CA ILE A 55 1.20 6.34 -2.57
C ILE A 55 0.24 7.36 -1.96
N GLN A 56 0.58 7.92 -0.80
CA GLN A 56 -0.24 8.96 -0.16
C GLN A 56 -0.41 10.18 -1.08
N LYS A 57 0.66 10.61 -1.75
CA LYS A 57 0.60 11.70 -2.73
C LYS A 57 -0.29 11.35 -3.92
N ALA A 58 -0.18 10.14 -4.46
CA ALA A 58 -1.04 9.67 -5.55
C ALA A 58 -2.52 9.63 -5.14
N GLN A 59 -2.81 9.14 -3.92
CA GLN A 59 -4.15 9.11 -3.34
C GLN A 59 -4.73 10.52 -3.21
N ILE A 60 -4.01 11.46 -2.57
CA ILE A 60 -4.48 12.84 -2.37
C ILE A 60 -4.79 13.52 -3.71
N ASN A 61 -3.92 13.31 -4.72
CA ASN A 61 -4.13 13.86 -6.05
C ASN A 61 -5.37 13.25 -6.74
N TRP A 62 -5.57 11.94 -6.58
CA TRP A 62 -6.76 11.27 -7.10
C TRP A 62 -8.04 11.81 -6.46
N GLU A 63 -8.07 11.89 -5.14
CA GLU A 63 -9.22 12.39 -4.37
C GLU A 63 -9.57 13.84 -4.74
N HIS A 64 -8.57 14.72 -4.90
CA HIS A 64 -8.79 16.07 -5.41
C HIS A 64 -9.44 16.06 -6.80
N ARG A 65 -8.99 15.19 -7.70
CA ARG A 65 -9.53 15.10 -9.06
C ARG A 65 -10.98 14.61 -9.05
N ILE A 66 -11.29 13.60 -8.24
CA ILE A 66 -12.65 13.10 -8.05
C ILE A 66 -13.55 14.20 -7.47
N THR A 67 -13.09 14.89 -6.42
CA THR A 67 -13.82 15.99 -5.80
C THR A 67 -14.13 17.11 -6.79
N LYS A 68 -13.16 17.48 -7.64
CA LYS A 68 -13.36 18.48 -8.70
C LYS A 68 -14.40 18.01 -9.74
N SER A 69 -14.34 16.76 -10.15
CA SER A 69 -15.29 16.16 -11.10
C SER A 69 -16.71 16.11 -10.53
N LEU A 70 -16.85 15.74 -9.25
CA LEU A 70 -18.12 15.79 -8.52
C LEU A 70 -18.65 17.22 -8.42
N ASN A 71 -17.83 18.19 -8.04
CA ASN A 71 -18.27 19.59 -7.96
C ASN A 71 -18.70 20.13 -9.32
N ASN A 72 -18.00 19.78 -10.40
CA ASN A 72 -18.40 20.16 -11.75
C ASN A 72 -19.76 19.56 -12.12
N MET A 73 -19.98 18.27 -11.84
CA MET A 73 -21.28 17.63 -12.05
C MET A 73 -22.39 18.28 -11.21
N SER A 74 -22.09 18.63 -9.94
CA SER A 74 -23.01 19.32 -9.04
C SER A 74 -23.49 20.63 -9.66
N ASN A 75 -22.54 21.43 -10.15
CA ASN A 75 -22.83 22.70 -10.81
C ASN A 75 -23.62 22.52 -12.11
N GLU A 76 -23.27 21.51 -12.94
CA GLU A 76 -23.99 21.21 -14.18
C GLU A 76 -25.44 20.78 -13.93
N LEU A 77 -25.69 20.00 -12.88
CA LEU A 77 -27.03 19.54 -12.54
C LEU A 77 -27.82 20.55 -11.70
N GLY A 78 -27.19 21.65 -11.26
CA GLY A 78 -27.78 22.60 -10.31
C GLY A 78 -28.07 21.99 -8.93
N LEU A 79 -27.42 20.86 -8.61
CA LEU A 79 -27.57 20.14 -7.35
C LEU A 79 -26.48 20.56 -6.37
N VAL A 80 -26.74 20.40 -5.08
CA VAL A 80 -25.74 20.59 -4.02
C VAL A 80 -25.55 19.26 -3.30
N PHE A 81 -24.45 18.57 -3.56
CA PHE A 81 -24.22 17.21 -3.04
C PHE A 81 -23.94 17.13 -1.54
N SER A 82 -23.49 18.24 -0.93
CA SER A 82 -23.12 18.29 0.49
C SER A 82 -23.57 19.60 1.11
N ARG A 83 -24.84 19.71 1.49
CA ARG A 83 -25.33 20.80 2.36
C ARG A 83 -26.15 20.23 3.51
N LYS A 84 -26.12 20.93 4.64
CA LYS A 84 -27.10 20.71 5.70
C LYS A 84 -28.49 21.00 5.13
N ARG A 85 -29.41 20.03 5.21
CA ARG A 85 -30.80 20.21 4.76
C ARG A 85 -31.46 21.35 5.56
N PRO A 86 -32.21 22.27 4.95
CA PRO A 86 -33.02 23.24 5.67
C PRO A 86 -34.06 22.54 6.56
N VAL A 87 -34.53 23.24 7.60
CA VAL A 87 -35.46 22.68 8.60
C VAL A 87 -36.75 22.18 7.95
N SER A 88 -37.25 22.86 6.91
CA SER A 88 -38.43 22.43 6.15
C SER A 88 -38.23 21.08 5.45
N GLU A 89 -37.08 20.87 4.79
CA GLU A 89 -36.74 19.58 4.17
C GLU A 89 -36.59 18.49 5.23
N GLN A 90 -36.05 18.80 6.42
CA GLN A 90 -35.92 17.82 7.51
C GLN A 90 -37.29 17.35 8.01
N ILE A 91 -38.24 18.27 8.21
CA ILE A 91 -39.61 17.96 8.65
C ILE A 91 -40.33 17.11 7.59
N GLU A 92 -40.20 17.45 6.31
CA GLU A 92 -40.78 16.67 5.22
C GLU A 92 -40.18 15.26 5.13
N PHE A 93 -38.87 15.16 5.31
CA PHE A 93 -38.13 13.89 5.29
C PHE A 93 -38.52 12.98 6.44
N GLU A 94 -38.78 13.54 7.63
CA GLU A 94 -39.29 12.81 8.79
C GLU A 94 -40.74 12.34 8.55
N ALA A 95 -41.58 13.18 7.96
CA ALA A 95 -42.97 12.83 7.64
C ALA A 95 -43.09 11.75 6.55
N LYS A 96 -42.18 11.75 5.58
CA LYS A 96 -42.17 10.81 4.44
C LYS A 96 -41.11 9.72 4.56
N TRP A 97 -40.52 9.53 5.74
CA TRP A 97 -39.42 8.60 5.95
C TRP A 97 -39.72 7.18 5.43
N SER A 98 -40.96 6.72 5.63
CA SER A 98 -41.42 5.39 5.20
C SER A 98 -41.62 5.25 3.68
N GLU A 99 -41.78 6.36 2.96
CA GLU A 99 -42.08 6.41 1.53
C GLU A 99 -40.80 6.60 0.68
N LEU A 100 -39.78 7.23 1.25
CA LEU A 100 -38.50 7.50 0.58
C LEU A 100 -37.72 6.24 0.15
N GLY A 101 -37.99 5.09 0.78
CA GLY A 101 -37.42 3.80 0.37
C GLY A 101 -38.11 3.15 -0.83
N SER A 102 -39.27 3.68 -1.23
CA SER A 102 -40.07 3.20 -2.38
C SER A 102 -40.01 4.11 -3.60
N GLU A 103 -39.41 5.30 -3.49
CA GLU A 103 -39.21 6.20 -4.61
C GLU A 103 -37.96 5.81 -5.41
N ASP A 104 -38.16 5.46 -6.68
CA ASP A 104 -37.06 5.27 -7.62
C ASP A 104 -36.39 6.63 -7.91
N MET A 105 -35.16 6.81 -7.43
CA MET A 105 -34.37 7.99 -7.80
C MET A 105 -33.85 7.84 -9.22
N ASP A 106 -34.26 8.76 -10.10
CA ASP A 106 -33.71 8.84 -11.46
C ASP A 106 -32.25 9.28 -11.44
N LEU A 107 -31.36 8.28 -11.52
CA LEU A 107 -29.91 8.48 -11.57
C LEU A 107 -29.37 8.65 -13.00
N SER A 108 -30.24 8.66 -14.03
CA SER A 108 -29.81 8.74 -15.43
C SER A 108 -28.94 9.97 -15.74
N ARG A 109 -29.11 11.03 -14.95
CA ARG A 109 -28.38 12.30 -15.07
C ARG A 109 -26.97 12.25 -14.46
N PHE A 110 -26.69 11.27 -13.61
CA PHE A 110 -25.40 11.09 -12.96
C PHE A 110 -24.49 10.24 -13.84
N ARG A 111 -23.59 10.91 -14.56
CA ARG A 111 -22.55 10.24 -15.32
C ARG A 111 -21.39 9.81 -14.42
N PRO A 112 -20.64 8.76 -14.76
CA PRO A 112 -19.40 8.43 -14.06
C PRO A 112 -18.42 9.62 -14.02
N VAL A 113 -17.83 9.89 -12.84
CA VAL A 113 -16.89 11.01 -12.62
C VAL A 113 -15.47 10.74 -13.11
N TYR A 114 -15.16 9.49 -13.45
CA TYR A 114 -13.92 9.05 -14.07
C TYR A 114 -14.20 7.84 -14.96
N SER A 115 -13.36 7.64 -15.97
CA SER A 115 -13.34 6.40 -16.75
C SER A 115 -12.37 5.38 -16.12
N PRO A 116 -12.53 4.07 -16.40
CA PRO A 116 -11.58 3.06 -15.95
C PRO A 116 -10.13 3.34 -16.40
N LYS A 117 -9.97 3.93 -17.59
CA LYS A 117 -8.67 4.32 -18.13
C LYS A 117 -7.98 5.37 -17.25
N ASP A 118 -8.73 6.37 -16.79
CA ASP A 118 -8.12 7.46 -16.03
C ASP A 118 -7.63 7.00 -14.65
N PHE A 119 -8.26 5.97 -14.06
CA PHE A 119 -7.78 5.33 -12.84
C PHE A 119 -6.54 4.48 -13.09
N LEU A 120 -6.54 3.72 -14.18
CA LEU A 120 -5.39 2.92 -14.61
C LEU A 120 -4.15 3.81 -14.83
N GLU A 121 -4.31 4.97 -15.45
CA GLU A 121 -3.22 5.95 -15.61
C GLU A 121 -2.63 6.41 -14.28
N VAL A 122 -3.46 6.59 -13.24
CA VAL A 122 -2.96 6.91 -11.91
C VAL A 122 -2.14 5.77 -11.34
N LEU A 123 -2.64 4.53 -11.43
CA LEU A 123 -1.93 3.34 -10.95
C LEU A 123 -0.58 3.15 -11.63
N ILE A 124 -0.51 3.30 -12.96
CA ILE A 124 0.74 3.18 -13.73
C ILE A 124 1.77 4.24 -13.32
N ASN A 125 1.31 5.41 -12.89
CA ASN A 125 2.17 6.51 -12.47
C ASN A 125 2.57 6.43 -10.99
N VAL A 126 2.02 5.51 -10.20
CA VAL A 126 2.50 5.23 -8.85
C VAL A 126 3.82 4.47 -8.93
N LYS A 127 4.93 5.19 -8.81
CA LYS A 127 6.28 4.61 -8.85
C LYS A 127 6.87 4.55 -7.45
N SER A 128 7.28 3.35 -7.03
CA SER A 128 8.08 3.20 -5.82
C SER A 128 9.49 3.77 -6.06
N PRO A 129 10.00 4.64 -5.17
CA PRO A 129 11.37 5.13 -5.24
C PRO A 129 12.40 4.00 -5.02
N ASN A 130 12.00 2.83 -4.54
CA ASN A 130 12.89 1.69 -4.26
C ASN A 130 13.25 0.86 -5.50
N ILE A 131 12.59 1.08 -6.66
CA ILE A 131 12.85 0.29 -7.87
C ILE A 131 14.29 0.48 -8.39
N GLY A 132 14.89 1.64 -8.13
CA GLY A 132 16.28 1.93 -8.52
C GLY A 132 17.33 1.36 -7.56
N THR A 133 16.98 1.23 -6.28
CA THR A 133 17.90 0.78 -5.21
C THR A 133 18.15 -0.72 -5.24
N LEU A 134 17.18 -1.51 -5.73
CA LEU A 134 17.34 -2.96 -5.92
C LEU A 134 18.24 -3.34 -7.11
N MET A 135 18.50 -2.40 -8.03
CA MET A 135 19.23 -2.67 -9.27
C MET A 135 20.72 -2.33 -9.21
N ASN A 136 21.17 -1.68 -8.13
CA ASN A 136 22.58 -1.44 -7.83
C ASN A 136 22.88 -1.99 -6.43
N PRO A 137 23.26 -3.27 -6.30
CA PRO A 137 23.86 -3.72 -5.05
C PRO A 137 25.17 -2.94 -4.88
N ASP A 138 25.33 -2.28 -3.73
CA ASP A 138 26.60 -1.68 -3.34
C ASP A 138 27.75 -2.68 -3.57
N PRO A 139 28.88 -2.26 -4.17
CA PRO A 139 30.08 -3.07 -4.23
C PRO A 139 30.72 -3.03 -2.83
N GLY A 140 30.21 -3.87 -1.94
CA GLY A 140 30.90 -4.22 -0.69
C GLY A 140 32.06 -5.17 -0.96
#